data_AF-A0A7C5VWI2-F1
#
_entry.id   AF-A0A7C5VWI2-F1
#
_cell.length_a   1.000
_cell.length_b   1.000
_cell.length_c   1.000
_cell.angle_alpha   90.00
_cell.angle_beta   90.00
_cell.angle_gamma   90.00
#
_symmetry.space_group_name_H-M   'P 1'
#
loop_
_entity.id
_entity.type
_entity.pdbx_description
1 polymer ?
#
loop_
_entity_poly.entity_id
_entity_poly.type
_entity_poly.pdbx_seq_one_letter_code
_entity_poly.pdbx_strand_id
1 'polypeptide(L)'
;MQRRTFLAFLGMSLAALACRRAGQGGTTTTTGDTSSTDPYGSATGQGNASPPPPVEFIPVWEKHQVPKYPGSEPGQLQPLATQVENGGTLSFAVPDPAEKVLDFYRTTLPSLGWTLQPAPAGALAAKREGAALTVVVKGSEHGTTVLLMLTDAI
;
A
#
# COMPACT_ATOMS: atom_id res chain seq x y z
N MET A 1 8.34 47.18 -12.64
CA MET A 1 7.17 48.07 -12.78
C MET A 1 5.93 47.22 -12.94
N GLN A 2 4.91 47.50 -12.11
CA GLN A 2 3.45 47.29 -12.27
C GLN A 2 2.88 45.95 -12.81
N ARG A 3 1.77 45.38 -12.32
CA ARG A 3 0.88 45.52 -11.14
C ARG A 3 -0.20 44.42 -11.32
N ARG A 4 -0.57 43.74 -10.21
CA ARG A 4 -1.93 43.25 -9.84
C ARG A 4 -2.53 42.13 -10.72
N THR A 5 -3.19 41.11 -10.16
CA THR A 5 -4.49 41.24 -9.46
C THR A 5 -4.77 40.01 -8.58
N PHE A 6 -5.05 40.23 -7.30
CA PHE A 6 -5.63 39.28 -6.35
C PHE A 6 -7.16 39.35 -6.49
N LEU A 7 -7.83 38.20 -6.57
CA LEU A 7 -9.30 38.09 -6.44
C LEU A 7 -9.60 37.19 -5.25
N ALA A 8 -9.97 37.84 -4.14
CA ALA A 8 -10.55 37.21 -2.97
C ALA A 8 -12.06 37.03 -3.21
N PHE A 9 -12.58 35.81 -3.06
CA PHE A 9 -14.01 35.56 -2.97
C PHE A 9 -14.37 35.27 -1.51
N LEU A 10 -15.03 36.25 -0.89
CA LEU A 10 -15.82 36.12 0.33
C LEU A 10 -17.24 35.71 -0.07
N GLY A 11 -17.84 34.74 0.62
CA GLY A 11 -19.22 34.33 0.35
C GLY A 11 -19.77 33.36 1.39
N MET A 12 -20.13 33.93 2.54
CA MET A 12 -20.80 33.33 3.71
C MET A 12 -22.29 33.06 3.43
N SER A 13 -22.87 31.97 3.95
CA SER A 13 -24.15 31.97 4.70
C SER A 13 -24.63 30.58 5.14
N LEU A 14 -25.10 30.54 6.40
CA LEU A 14 -25.70 29.43 7.14
C LEU A 14 -27.10 29.05 6.63
N ALA A 15 -27.50 27.79 6.86
CA ALA A 15 -28.83 27.48 7.41
C ALA A 15 -28.84 26.07 8.02
N ALA A 16 -29.34 25.98 9.25
CA ALA A 16 -29.53 24.77 10.03
C ALA A 16 -30.79 24.00 9.60
N LEU A 17 -30.79 22.68 9.79
CA LEU A 17 -32.03 21.95 10.10
C LEU A 17 -31.76 20.82 11.10
N ALA A 18 -32.74 20.68 11.99
CA ALA A 18 -32.63 20.02 13.28
C ALA A 18 -33.36 18.66 13.32
N CYS A 19 -32.96 17.87 14.32
CA CYS A 19 -33.77 16.95 15.14
C CYS A 19 -34.22 15.56 14.61
N ARG A 20 -33.62 14.56 15.29
CA ARG A 20 -34.23 13.52 16.17
C ARG A 20 -35.20 12.47 15.60
N ARG A 21 -34.79 11.20 15.75
CA ARG A 21 -35.65 10.08 16.19
C ARG A 21 -34.73 9.04 16.86
N ALA A 22 -34.64 8.93 18.19
CA ALA A 22 -35.61 8.42 19.17
C ALA A 22 -36.12 7.01 18.84
N GLY A 23 -35.44 6.01 19.43
CA GLY A 23 -35.89 4.62 19.55
C GLY A 23 -35.34 4.02 20.85
N GLN A 24 -35.98 4.37 21.99
CA GLN A 24 -36.08 3.54 23.20
C GLN A 24 -36.83 2.24 22.83
N GLY A 25 -36.68 1.07 23.45
CA GLY A 25 -36.05 0.65 24.69
C GLY A 25 -36.85 -0.54 25.25
N GLY A 26 -36.17 -1.51 25.90
CA GLY A 26 -36.74 -2.51 26.83
C GLY A 26 -37.54 -3.67 26.22
N THR A 27 -37.58 -4.90 26.74
CA THR A 27 -37.07 -5.49 27.99
C THR A 27 -37.13 -7.02 27.88
N THR A 28 -36.15 -7.67 28.49
CA THR A 28 -36.08 -9.03 29.06
C THR A 28 -37.35 -9.88 29.17
N THR A 29 -37.26 -11.15 28.77
CA THR A 29 -37.83 -12.26 29.55
C THR A 29 -36.88 -13.45 29.55
N THR A 30 -36.60 -13.88 30.78
CA THR A 30 -35.76 -14.97 31.26
C THR A 30 -36.35 -16.33 30.94
N THR A 31 -35.53 -17.26 30.42
CA THR A 31 -35.62 -18.67 30.80
C THR A 31 -34.20 -19.13 31.08
N GLY A 32 -33.92 -19.38 32.35
CA GLY A 32 -32.66 -19.92 32.78
C GLY A 32 -32.53 -21.36 32.32
N ASP A 33 -31.31 -21.74 31.96
CA ASP A 33 -30.83 -23.06 32.35
C ASP A 33 -29.44 -22.90 32.98
N THR A 34 -29.28 -23.62 34.08
CA THR A 34 -28.20 -23.44 35.05
C THR A 34 -27.26 -24.61 34.88
N SER A 35 -26.01 -24.35 34.51
CA SER A 35 -24.81 -25.20 34.68
C SER A 35 -23.66 -24.53 33.94
N SER A 36 -22.42 -24.49 34.36
CA SER A 36 -21.71 -24.89 35.57
C SER A 36 -20.27 -24.43 35.30
N THR A 37 -19.73 -23.58 36.17
CA THR A 37 -18.29 -23.42 36.51
C THR A 37 -17.22 -23.67 35.42
N ASP A 38 -16.64 -22.58 34.90
CA ASP A 38 -15.28 -22.56 34.32
C ASP A 38 -14.26 -23.09 35.34
N PRO A 39 -13.21 -23.81 34.91
CA PRO A 39 -11.94 -23.08 34.75
C PRO A 39 -11.02 -23.63 33.64
N TYR A 40 -10.28 -22.72 32.99
CA TYR A 40 -9.17 -22.99 32.07
C TYR A 40 -9.51 -23.51 30.66
N GLY A 41 -9.70 -22.55 29.76
CA GLY A 41 -9.60 -22.74 28.32
C GLY A 41 -9.05 -21.47 27.67
N SER A 42 -7.89 -20.98 28.12
CA SER A 42 -7.12 -19.97 27.39
C SER A 42 -6.66 -20.58 26.07
N ALA A 43 -7.52 -20.57 25.06
CA ALA A 43 -7.12 -20.76 23.68
C ALA A 43 -6.34 -19.51 23.25
N THR A 44 -5.09 -19.39 23.73
CA THR A 44 -4.07 -18.65 23.01
C THR A 44 -3.82 -19.41 21.71
N GLY A 45 -4.70 -19.21 20.73
CA GLY A 45 -4.39 -19.40 19.32
C GLY A 45 -3.42 -18.31 18.89
N GLN A 46 -2.27 -18.25 19.57
CA GLN A 46 -1.08 -17.56 19.07
C GLN A 46 -0.57 -18.48 17.97
N GLY A 47 -1.23 -18.39 16.81
CA GLY A 47 -0.75 -19.02 15.61
C GLY A 47 0.71 -18.61 15.48
N ASN A 48 1.60 -19.61 15.46
CA ASN A 48 2.97 -19.44 15.00
C ASN A 48 2.88 -18.90 13.57
N ALA A 49 2.69 -17.59 13.43
CA ALA A 49 3.02 -16.90 12.21
C ALA A 49 4.53 -17.10 12.07
N SER A 50 4.92 -17.98 11.14
CA SER A 50 6.32 -18.04 10.71
C SER A 50 6.78 -16.60 10.46
N PRO A 51 7.98 -16.21 10.94
CA PRO A 51 8.53 -14.90 10.63
C PRO A 51 8.44 -14.71 9.10
N PRO A 52 8.00 -13.53 8.63
CA PRO A 52 7.97 -13.27 7.20
C PRO A 52 9.36 -13.57 6.62
N PRO A 53 9.44 -14.19 5.43
CA PRO A 53 10.73 -14.45 4.81
C PRO A 53 11.53 -13.14 4.70
N PRO A 54 12.86 -13.19 4.84
CA PRO A 54 13.71 -12.02 4.65
C PRO A 54 13.41 -11.35 3.31
N VAL A 55 13.30 -10.03 3.31
CA VAL A 55 13.09 -9.27 2.07
C VAL A 55 14.37 -9.31 1.26
N GLU A 56 14.32 -9.91 0.07
CA GLU A 56 15.40 -9.85 -0.91
C GLU A 56 15.34 -8.54 -1.70
N PHE A 57 16.49 -8.04 -2.13
CA PHE A 57 16.59 -6.84 -2.95
C PHE A 57 16.98 -7.19 -4.38
N ILE A 58 16.59 -6.32 -5.31
CA ILE A 58 17.05 -6.41 -6.70
C ILE A 58 18.53 -6.02 -6.72
N PRO A 59 19.47 -6.89 -7.18
CA PRO A 59 20.91 -6.64 -7.04
C PRO A 59 21.38 -5.32 -7.63
N VAL A 60 20.89 -4.94 -8.83
CA VAL A 60 21.28 -3.68 -9.48
C VAL A 60 20.78 -2.43 -8.75
N TRP A 61 19.79 -2.58 -7.87
CA TRP A 61 19.16 -1.51 -7.09
C TRP A 61 19.25 -1.76 -5.58
N GLU A 62 20.16 -2.62 -5.12
CA GLU A 62 20.29 -2.97 -3.69
C GLU A 62 20.60 -1.74 -2.83
N LYS A 63 21.43 -0.81 -3.35
CA LYS A 63 21.73 0.48 -2.70
C LYS A 63 20.48 1.32 -2.44
N HIS A 64 19.46 1.19 -3.28
CA HIS A 64 18.17 1.89 -3.15
C HIS A 64 17.16 1.10 -2.32
N GLN A 65 17.51 -0.12 -1.89
CA GLN A 65 16.63 -1.04 -1.16
C GLN A 65 15.29 -1.25 -1.88
N VAL A 66 15.34 -1.48 -3.19
CA VAL A 66 14.14 -1.88 -3.96
C VAL A 66 13.91 -3.37 -3.77
N PRO A 67 12.77 -3.78 -3.16
CA PRO A 67 12.51 -5.19 -2.88
C PRO A 67 12.24 -5.99 -4.16
N LYS A 68 12.82 -7.18 -4.22
CA LYS A 68 12.52 -8.20 -5.23
C LYS A 68 11.21 -8.90 -4.83
N TYR A 69 10.32 -9.10 -5.78
CA TYR A 69 9.11 -9.88 -5.50
C TYR A 69 9.46 -11.35 -5.27
N PRO A 70 8.92 -12.04 -4.25
CA PRO A 70 9.29 -13.43 -3.95
C PRO A 70 9.09 -14.36 -5.15
N GLY A 71 10.12 -15.14 -5.47
CA GLY A 71 10.10 -16.09 -6.58
C GLY A 71 10.07 -15.47 -7.98
N SER A 72 10.19 -14.14 -8.10
CA SER A 72 10.38 -13.50 -9.41
C SER A 72 11.86 -13.52 -9.81
N GLU A 73 12.14 -13.31 -11.09
CA GLU A 73 13.49 -12.98 -11.56
C GLU A 73 13.41 -11.66 -12.33
N PRO A 74 13.98 -10.55 -11.82
CA PRO A 74 14.00 -9.28 -12.53
C PRO A 74 14.65 -9.44 -13.90
N GLY A 75 14.02 -8.86 -14.93
CA GLY A 75 14.57 -8.89 -16.28
C GLY A 75 15.82 -8.01 -16.45
N GLN A 76 16.22 -7.79 -17.69
CA GLN A 76 17.35 -6.92 -18.02
C GLN A 76 17.03 -5.45 -17.68
N LEU A 77 17.97 -4.77 -17.03
CA LEU A 77 17.90 -3.33 -16.78
C LEU A 77 17.89 -2.57 -18.11
N GLN A 78 16.87 -1.75 -18.32
CA GLN A 78 16.82 -0.76 -19.40
C GLN A 78 17.08 0.61 -18.80
N PRO A 79 18.29 1.19 -19.00
CA PRO A 79 18.67 2.45 -18.37
C PRO A 79 17.79 3.62 -18.82
N LEU A 80 17.59 4.59 -17.93
CA LEU A 80 16.94 5.88 -18.23
C LEU A 80 17.90 7.04 -17.97
N ALA A 81 17.65 8.18 -18.61
CA ALA A 81 18.38 9.42 -18.35
C ALA A 81 17.92 10.03 -17.02
N THR A 82 18.50 9.57 -15.91
CA THR A 82 18.19 10.01 -14.54
C THR A 82 19.47 10.15 -13.72
N GLN A 83 19.40 10.90 -12.62
CA GLN A 83 20.51 11.10 -11.69
C GLN A 83 20.66 9.95 -10.67
N VAL A 84 19.69 9.03 -10.62
CA VAL A 84 19.74 7.88 -9.73
C VAL A 84 20.68 6.82 -10.29
N GLU A 85 21.63 6.35 -9.48
CA GLU A 85 22.57 5.29 -9.85
C GLU A 85 21.81 4.03 -10.33
N ASN A 86 22.13 3.55 -11.53
CA ASN A 86 21.44 2.45 -12.20
C ASN A 86 19.93 2.68 -12.42
N GLY A 87 19.46 3.93 -12.39
CA GLY A 87 18.06 4.26 -12.64
C GLY A 87 17.63 3.83 -14.05
N GLY A 88 16.40 3.34 -14.14
CA GLY A 88 15.92 2.65 -15.33
C GLY A 88 14.65 1.87 -15.06
N THR A 89 14.36 0.94 -15.97
CA THR A 89 13.24 0.02 -15.84
C THR A 89 13.67 -1.44 -15.79
N LEU A 90 12.91 -2.23 -15.05
CA LEU A 90 13.00 -3.69 -15.00
C LEU A 90 11.61 -4.25 -15.20
N SER A 91 11.49 -5.30 -16.02
CA SER A 91 10.23 -5.99 -16.27
C SER A 91 10.38 -7.47 -15.99
N PHE A 92 9.39 -8.09 -15.38
CA PHE A 92 9.34 -9.52 -15.12
C PHE A 92 7.89 -10.02 -15.03
N ALA A 93 7.71 -11.33 -15.11
CA ALA A 93 6.42 -11.97 -14.96
C ALA A 93 6.37 -12.75 -13.64
N VAL A 94 5.19 -12.80 -13.02
CA VAL A 94 4.90 -13.61 -11.83
C VAL A 94 3.57 -14.34 -12.03
N PRO A 95 3.40 -15.56 -11.48
CA PRO A 95 2.15 -16.30 -11.60
C PRO A 95 1.03 -15.72 -10.71
N ASP A 96 1.39 -14.88 -9.73
CA ASP A 96 0.46 -14.28 -8.78
C ASP A 96 -0.43 -13.20 -9.42
N PRO A 97 -1.65 -12.98 -8.89
CA PRO A 97 -2.55 -11.93 -9.35
C PRO A 97 -2.02 -10.54 -9.03
N ALA A 98 -2.45 -9.55 -9.82
CA ALA A 98 -1.93 -8.18 -9.78
C ALA A 98 -2.11 -7.52 -8.41
N GLU A 99 -3.23 -7.80 -7.74
CA GLU A 99 -3.56 -7.28 -6.42
C GLU A 99 -2.57 -7.77 -5.36
N LYS A 100 -2.22 -9.07 -5.39
CA LYS A 100 -1.25 -9.66 -4.47
C LYS A 100 0.14 -9.05 -4.65
N VAL A 101 0.53 -8.77 -5.90
CA VAL A 101 1.78 -8.09 -6.22
C VAL A 101 1.79 -6.67 -5.68
N LEU A 102 0.72 -5.90 -5.93
CA LEU A 102 0.61 -4.54 -5.42
C LEU A 102 0.59 -4.48 -3.90
N ASP A 103 -0.10 -5.42 -3.24
CA ASP A 103 -0.16 -5.49 -1.78
C ASP A 103 1.21 -5.78 -1.18
N PHE A 104 2.00 -6.69 -1.78
CA PHE A 104 3.39 -6.90 -1.37
C PHE A 104 4.20 -5.59 -1.38
N TYR A 105 4.17 -4.84 -2.49
CA TYR A 105 4.93 -3.59 -2.56
C TYR A 105 4.36 -2.51 -1.64
N ARG A 106 3.03 -2.46 -1.48
CA ARG A 106 2.34 -1.51 -0.60
C ARG A 106 2.71 -1.70 0.86
N THR A 107 2.93 -2.94 1.32
CA THR A 107 3.35 -3.22 2.70
C THR A 107 4.86 -3.16 2.88
N THR A 108 5.62 -3.64 1.89
CA THR A 108 7.08 -3.80 2.01
C THR A 108 7.80 -2.46 1.85
N LEU A 109 7.41 -1.62 0.89
CA LEU A 109 8.10 -0.34 0.64
C LEU A 109 8.11 0.57 1.89
N PRO A 110 6.99 0.78 2.61
CA PRO A 110 7.01 1.56 3.86
C PRO A 110 7.93 0.98 4.95
N SER A 111 7.98 -0.35 5.09
CA SER A 111 8.87 -1.01 6.06
C SER A 111 10.35 -0.77 5.77
N LEU A 112 10.68 -0.41 4.53
CA LEU A 112 12.02 -0.08 4.04
C LEU A 112 12.25 1.44 3.96
N GLY A 113 11.39 2.27 4.57
CA GLY A 113 11.57 3.73 4.61
C GLY A 113 11.12 4.48 3.35
N TRP A 114 10.42 3.82 2.43
CA TRP A 114 9.80 4.50 1.29
C TRP A 114 8.45 5.13 1.69
N THR A 115 8.16 6.30 1.16
CA THR A 115 6.89 7.01 1.35
C THR A 115 6.00 6.83 0.13
N LEU A 116 4.87 6.13 0.30
CA LEU A 116 3.90 5.94 -0.77
C LEU A 116 3.35 7.28 -1.28
N GLN A 117 3.15 7.37 -2.59
CA GLN A 117 2.59 8.51 -3.29
C GLN A 117 1.27 8.14 -3.95
N PRO A 118 0.39 9.12 -4.25
CA PRO A 118 -0.79 8.88 -5.08
C PRO A 118 -0.41 8.27 -6.43
N ALA A 119 -1.11 7.21 -6.82
CA ALA A 119 -0.91 6.49 -8.08
C ALA A 119 -2.27 6.00 -8.62
N PRO A 120 -2.42 5.81 -9.94
CA PRO A 120 -3.63 5.25 -10.53
C PRO A 120 -3.82 3.77 -10.11
N ALA A 121 -5.02 3.25 -10.33
CA ALA A 121 -5.28 1.82 -10.16
C ALA A 121 -4.36 0.97 -11.04
N GLY A 122 -3.86 -0.15 -10.51
CA GLY A 122 -2.86 -0.99 -11.19
C GLY A 122 -1.42 -0.48 -11.07
N ALA A 123 -1.18 0.57 -10.28
CA ALA A 123 0.16 1.06 -10.01
C ALA A 123 0.36 1.42 -8.53
N LEU A 124 1.62 1.49 -8.13
CA LEU A 124 2.08 2.00 -6.84
C LEU A 124 3.27 2.93 -7.11
N ALA A 125 3.25 4.12 -6.54
CA ALA A 125 4.39 5.02 -6.56
C ALA A 125 4.91 5.22 -5.14
N ALA A 126 6.22 5.30 -4.98
CA ALA A 126 6.86 5.57 -3.70
C ALA A 126 8.13 6.40 -3.88
N LYS A 127 8.48 7.18 -2.86
CA LYS A 127 9.69 8.01 -2.84
C LYS A 127 10.55 7.65 -1.65
N ARG A 128 11.87 7.71 -1.82
CA ARG A 128 12.85 7.60 -0.74
C ARG A 128 14.05 8.47 -1.07
N GLU A 129 14.39 9.36 -0.15
CA GLU A 129 15.51 10.30 -0.33
C GLU A 129 15.38 11.07 -1.67
N GLY A 130 16.30 10.86 -2.60
CA GLY A 130 16.28 11.44 -3.95
C GLY A 130 15.75 10.53 -5.06
N ALA A 131 15.23 9.34 -4.72
CA ALA A 131 14.74 8.35 -5.67
C ALA A 131 13.22 8.19 -5.61
N ALA A 132 12.62 7.92 -6.76
CA ALA A 132 11.22 7.56 -6.95
C ALA A 132 11.12 6.18 -7.62
N LEU A 133 10.31 5.31 -7.05
CA LEU A 133 9.97 4.00 -7.58
C LEU A 133 8.52 4.01 -8.03
N THR A 134 8.28 3.61 -9.26
CA THR A 134 6.94 3.30 -9.78
C THR A 134 6.87 1.82 -10.07
N VAL A 135 5.87 1.16 -9.51
CA VAL A 135 5.50 -0.23 -9.77
C VAL A 135 4.22 -0.19 -10.60
N VAL A 136 4.25 -0.73 -11.81
CA VAL A 136 3.08 -0.90 -12.65
C VAL A 136 2.84 -2.39 -12.82
N VAL A 137 1.61 -2.83 -12.55
CA VAL A 137 1.22 -4.23 -12.75
C VAL A 137 0.20 -4.33 -13.86
N LYS A 138 0.34 -5.37 -14.68
CA LYS A 138 -0.65 -5.73 -15.68
C LYS A 138 -1.00 -7.20 -15.51
N GLY A 139 -2.18 -7.44 -14.96
CA GLY A 139 -2.74 -8.80 -14.85
C GLY A 139 -3.15 -9.36 -16.20
N SER A 140 -3.07 -10.68 -16.32
CA SER A 140 -3.52 -11.49 -17.46
C SER A 140 -3.99 -12.87 -16.96
N GLU A 141 -4.58 -13.66 -17.84
CA GLU A 141 -5.00 -15.05 -17.52
C GLU A 141 -3.82 -15.95 -17.12
N HIS A 142 -2.59 -15.59 -17.50
CA HIS A 142 -1.37 -16.36 -17.25
C HIS A 142 -0.53 -15.81 -16.10
N GLY A 143 -1.04 -14.83 -15.35
CA GLY A 143 -0.34 -14.16 -14.26
C GLY A 143 -0.14 -12.66 -14.53
N THR A 144 0.80 -12.06 -13.81
CA THR A 144 1.01 -10.61 -13.81
C THR A 144 2.37 -10.25 -14.39
N THR A 145 2.39 -9.30 -15.33
CA THR A 145 3.61 -8.60 -15.71
C THR A 145 3.82 -7.41 -14.79
N VAL A 146 5.01 -7.31 -14.21
CA VAL A 146 5.42 -6.23 -13.32
C VAL A 146 6.48 -5.39 -14.02
N LEU A 147 6.23 -4.10 -14.14
CA LEU A 147 7.21 -3.11 -14.58
C LEU A 147 7.61 -2.25 -13.39
N LEU A 148 8.88 -2.27 -13.04
CA LEU A 148 9.47 -1.37 -12.07
C LEU A 148 10.20 -0.26 -12.82
N MET A 149 10.05 0.98 -12.35
CA MET A 149 10.75 2.14 -12.85
C MET A 149 11.36 2.91 -11.69
N LEU A 150 12.68 3.04 -11.68
CA LEU A 150 13.44 3.78 -10.67
C LEU A 150 14.06 5.03 -11.31
N THR A 151 13.66 6.21 -10.84
CA THR A 151 14.12 7.52 -11.33
C THR A 151 14.36 8.47 -10.18
N ASP A 152 14.73 9.71 -10.47
CA ASP A 152 14.79 10.80 -9.50
C ASP A 152 13.40 11.14 -8.96
N ALA A 153 13.37 11.53 -7.68
CA ALA A 153 12.17 12.09 -7.04
C ALA A 153 12.01 13.56 -7.43
N ILE A 154 10.86 13.88 -8.05
CA ILE A 154 10.42 15.25 -8.37
C ILE A 154 9.98 16.00 -7.10
#